data_AF-A0A9E5G086-F1
#
_entry.id   AF-A0A9E5G086-F1
#
_cell.length_a   1.000
_cell.length_b   1.000
_cell.length_c   1.000
_cell.angle_alpha   90.00
_cell.angle_beta   90.00
_cell.angle_gamma   90.00
#
_symmetry.space_group_name_H-M   'P 1'
#
loop_
_entity.id
_entity.type
_entity.pdbx_description
1 polymer ?
#
loop_
_entity_poly.entity_id
_entity_poly.type
_entity_poly.pdbx_seq_one_letter_code
_entity_poly.pdbx_strand_id
1 'polypeptide(L)'
;MFDFDPASAGELQPMATAIIHHCAMRKLRICGMTLWAPGGPLIGATFTDVIGNNPAYVYGVNFVDLGYQAGNEGVMKQVGTDFPRAFPSDARSTPFAQVPMLKDIHKLTDFDLLVSVSAGYPGSKEWIQYGVSPTMTGGKPLPFVAGATGVQTPQLIPYYPGQMAGVLGAIKGAAEYESLVNTKLRSMDSGKPIAPKFQEAQRRMAPQLVAHVLMVGLIVVGNVIYFAGRRKGAHA
;
A
#
# COMPACT_ATOMS: atom_id res chain seq x y z
N MET A 1 4.35 5.37 1.69
CA MET A 1 3.97 5.66 3.09
C MET A 1 3.34 4.42 3.68
N PHE A 2 3.70 4.09 4.91
CA PHE A 2 3.27 2.88 5.63
C PHE A 2 2.40 3.29 6.82
N ASP A 3 1.22 3.83 6.52
CA ASP A 3 0.31 4.38 7.52
C ASP A 3 -0.68 3.29 8.00
N PHE A 4 -0.13 2.20 8.54
CA PHE A 4 -0.89 1.07 9.05
C PHE A 4 -0.16 0.34 10.17
N ASP A 5 -0.89 -0.56 10.83
CA ASP A 5 -0.42 -1.32 11.99
C ASP A 5 -0.40 -2.84 11.72
N PRO A 6 0.22 -3.64 12.61
CA PRO A 6 0.23 -5.10 12.46
C PRO A 6 -1.17 -5.74 12.38
N ALA A 7 -2.21 -5.12 12.95
CA ALA A 7 -3.57 -5.67 12.91
C ALA A 7 -4.20 -5.54 11.51
N SER A 8 -3.89 -4.46 10.79
CA SER A 8 -4.33 -4.19 9.43
C SER A 8 -3.36 -4.72 8.35
N ALA A 9 -2.17 -5.16 8.74
CA ALA A 9 -1.18 -5.79 7.85
C ALA A 9 -1.71 -7.02 7.10
N GLY A 10 -2.77 -7.67 7.62
CA GLY A 10 -3.52 -8.73 6.96
C GLY A 10 -3.94 -8.38 5.51
N GLU A 11 -4.36 -7.15 5.29
CA GLU A 11 -4.78 -6.65 3.97
C GLU A 11 -3.67 -5.85 3.27
N LEU A 12 -2.89 -5.09 4.06
CA LEU A 12 -2.05 -4.01 3.55
C LEU A 12 -0.59 -4.40 3.31
N GLN A 13 -0.03 -5.31 4.11
CA GLN A 13 1.37 -5.71 3.97
C GLN A 13 1.67 -6.32 2.58
N PRO A 14 0.80 -7.18 2.01
CA PRO A 14 1.02 -7.67 0.66
C PRO A 14 1.01 -6.55 -0.41
N MET A 15 0.20 -5.50 -0.23
CA MET A 15 0.21 -4.34 -1.14
C MET A 15 1.57 -3.64 -1.12
N ALA A 16 2.05 -3.31 0.08
CA ALA A 16 3.33 -2.64 0.26
C ALA A 16 4.49 -3.48 -0.32
N THR A 17 4.45 -4.78 -0.07
CA THR A 17 5.43 -5.76 -0.57
C THR A 17 5.44 -5.80 -2.10
N ALA A 18 4.26 -5.92 -2.73
CA ALA A 18 4.14 -5.96 -4.19
C ALA A 18 4.57 -4.64 -4.85
N ILE A 19 4.26 -3.49 -4.24
CA ILE A 19 4.66 -2.17 -4.74
C ILE A 19 6.18 -2.00 -4.68
N ILE A 20 6.81 -2.29 -3.54
CA ILE A 20 8.28 -2.20 -3.43
C ILE A 20 8.95 -3.15 -4.40
N HIS A 21 8.43 -4.37 -4.54
CA HIS A 21 8.95 -5.36 -5.49
C HIS A 21 8.88 -4.84 -6.92
N HIS A 22 7.75 -4.26 -7.33
CA HIS A 22 7.60 -3.67 -8.65
C HIS A 22 8.54 -2.48 -8.87
N CYS A 23 8.70 -1.59 -7.89
CA CYS A 23 9.68 -0.50 -7.95
C CYS A 23 11.11 -1.02 -8.09
N ALA A 24 11.47 -2.08 -7.35
CA ALA A 24 12.77 -2.73 -7.42
C ALA A 24 13.02 -3.35 -8.81
N MET A 25 12.03 -4.03 -9.39
CA MET A 25 12.09 -4.57 -10.75
C MET A 25 12.33 -3.48 -11.80
N ARG A 26 11.76 -2.29 -11.59
CA ARG A 26 11.94 -1.12 -12.46
C ARG A 26 13.18 -0.28 -12.15
N LYS A 27 14.02 -0.71 -11.20
CA LYS A 27 15.23 0.00 -10.75
C LYS A 27 14.94 1.42 -10.26
N LEU A 28 13.78 1.63 -9.64
CA LEU A 28 13.37 2.93 -9.09
C LEU A 28 13.95 3.16 -7.69
N ARG A 29 14.20 4.42 -7.36
CA ARG A 29 14.59 4.82 -6.00
C ARG A 29 13.35 4.87 -5.10
N ILE A 30 13.43 4.38 -3.86
CA ILE A 30 12.27 4.24 -2.96
C ILE A 30 12.52 4.94 -1.63
N CYS A 31 11.64 5.86 -1.24
CA CYS A 31 11.67 6.52 0.07
C CYS A 31 10.48 6.04 0.91
N GLY A 32 10.75 5.36 2.02
CA GLY A 32 9.75 4.93 2.99
C GLY A 32 9.62 5.94 4.13
N MET A 33 8.39 6.21 4.55
CA MET A 33 8.08 6.98 5.76
C MET A 33 6.69 6.63 6.26
N THR A 34 6.36 7.04 7.48
CA THR A 34 5.03 6.88 8.05
C THR A 34 4.68 8.02 9.00
N LEU A 35 3.39 8.34 9.08
CA LEU A 35 2.82 9.20 10.11
C LEU A 35 2.05 8.39 11.16
N TRP A 36 2.17 7.06 11.13
CA TRP A 36 1.56 6.15 12.08
C TRP A 36 2.67 5.33 12.77
N ALA A 37 2.83 5.52 14.09
CA ALA A 37 3.97 4.97 14.83
C ALA A 37 4.24 3.46 14.63
N PRO A 38 3.23 2.56 14.63
CA PRO A 38 3.45 1.13 14.36
C PRO A 38 3.98 0.83 12.95
N GLY A 39 3.80 1.74 12.00
CA GLY A 39 4.29 1.61 10.63
C GLY A 39 5.81 1.69 10.51
N GLY A 40 6.49 2.32 11.49
CA GLY A 40 7.94 2.56 11.42
C GLY A 40 8.73 1.25 11.27
N PRO A 41 8.58 0.29 12.21
CA PRO A 41 9.19 -1.03 12.10
C PRO A 41 8.80 -1.80 10.82
N LEU A 42 7.59 -1.57 10.29
CA LEU A 42 7.10 -2.26 9.09
C LEU A 42 7.85 -1.82 7.83
N ILE A 43 8.29 -0.56 7.73
CA ILE A 43 9.06 -0.06 6.58
C ILE A 43 10.37 -0.84 6.44
N GLY A 44 11.20 -0.81 7.49
CA GLY A 44 12.49 -1.51 7.51
C GLY A 44 12.36 -3.02 7.31
N ALA A 45 11.35 -3.64 7.94
CA ALA A 45 11.06 -5.07 7.74
C ALA A 45 10.69 -5.38 6.28
N THR A 46 9.86 -4.55 5.65
CA THR A 46 9.44 -4.75 4.26
C THR A 46 10.59 -4.54 3.29
N PHE A 47 11.43 -3.52 3.48
CA PHE A 47 12.63 -3.35 2.67
C PHE A 47 13.58 -4.54 2.82
N THR A 48 13.81 -5.01 4.05
CA THR A 48 14.65 -6.19 4.30
C THR A 48 14.08 -7.43 3.62
N ASP A 49 12.77 -7.65 3.67
CA ASP A 49 12.15 -8.82 3.05
C ASP A 49 12.18 -8.74 1.52
N VAL A 50 11.87 -7.58 0.92
CA VAL A 50 11.76 -7.46 -0.54
C VAL A 50 13.13 -7.30 -1.21
N ILE A 51 13.97 -6.41 -0.68
CA ILE A 51 15.27 -6.08 -1.28
C ILE A 51 16.34 -7.09 -0.81
N GLY A 52 16.30 -7.48 0.47
CA GLY A 52 17.26 -8.41 1.06
C GLY A 52 18.70 -7.99 0.83
N ASN A 53 19.52 -8.92 0.34
CA ASN A 53 20.93 -8.72 0.03
C ASN A 53 21.18 -8.40 -1.45
N ASN A 54 20.19 -7.85 -2.17
CA ASN A 54 20.38 -7.51 -3.58
C ASN A 54 21.50 -6.46 -3.74
N PRO A 55 22.65 -6.80 -4.34
CA PRO A 55 23.79 -5.88 -4.42
C PRO A 55 23.51 -4.66 -5.30
N ALA A 56 22.47 -4.71 -6.14
CA ALA A 56 22.04 -3.59 -6.97
C ALA A 56 21.24 -2.52 -6.21
N TYR A 57 20.82 -2.80 -4.96
CA TYR A 57 20.07 -1.87 -4.12
C TYR A 57 20.85 -1.55 -2.86
N VAL A 58 21.45 -0.37 -2.83
CA VAL A 58 22.24 0.13 -1.70
C VAL A 58 21.41 1.12 -0.89
N TYR A 59 21.41 0.96 0.42
CA TYR A 59 20.73 1.87 1.34
C TYR A 59 21.28 3.30 1.21
N GLY A 60 20.40 4.30 1.21
CA GLY A 60 20.70 5.71 1.02
C GLY A 60 20.97 6.13 -0.45
N VAL A 61 21.12 5.16 -1.36
CA VAL A 61 21.31 5.41 -2.81
C VAL A 61 20.08 4.99 -3.60
N ASN A 62 19.56 3.78 -3.34
CA ASN A 62 18.40 3.22 -4.04
C ASN A 62 17.16 3.14 -3.16
N PHE A 63 17.34 3.02 -1.84
CA PHE A 63 16.22 3.05 -0.92
C PHE A 63 16.61 3.65 0.42
N VAL A 64 15.65 4.28 1.10
CA VAL A 64 15.84 4.87 2.42
C VAL A 64 14.56 4.69 3.24
N ASP A 65 14.73 4.48 4.54
CA ASP A 65 13.65 4.46 5.52
C ASP A 65 13.78 5.71 6.40
N LEU A 66 12.85 6.65 6.26
CA LEU A 66 12.79 7.86 7.09
C LEU A 66 12.10 7.61 8.45
N GLY A 67 11.48 6.45 8.63
CA GLY A 67 10.80 6.09 9.86
C GLY A 67 9.49 6.85 10.09
N TYR A 68 9.14 6.95 11.38
CA TYR A 68 7.93 7.61 11.86
C TYR A 68 8.19 9.07 12.21
N GLN A 69 7.27 9.94 11.78
CA GLN A 69 7.25 11.33 12.21
C GLN A 69 5.91 11.72 12.81
N ALA A 70 5.95 12.31 14.01
CA ALA A 70 4.76 12.79 14.70
C ALA A 70 4.32 14.16 14.17
N GLY A 71 3.00 14.38 14.07
CA GLY A 71 2.42 15.68 13.75
C GLY A 71 1.38 15.69 12.63
N ASN A 72 0.92 14.52 12.15
CA ASN A 72 -0.23 14.34 11.26
C ASN A 72 -0.21 15.34 10.06
N GLU A 73 -1.26 16.14 9.89
CA GLU A 73 -1.39 17.13 8.82
C GLU A 73 -0.31 18.23 8.90
N GLY A 74 0.22 18.49 10.09
CA GLY A 74 1.36 19.39 10.27
C GLY A 74 2.59 18.90 9.51
N VAL A 75 2.88 17.59 9.58
CA VAL A 75 3.97 16.99 8.81
C VAL A 75 3.66 17.01 7.32
N MET A 76 2.42 16.70 6.91
CA MET A 76 1.99 16.74 5.51
C MET A 76 2.20 18.13 4.89
N LYS A 77 1.86 19.19 5.64
CA LYS A 77 2.10 20.57 5.21
C LYS A 77 3.58 20.90 5.17
N GLN A 78 4.33 20.47 6.18
CA GLN A 78 5.76 20.72 6.27
C GLN A 78 6.53 20.06 5.12
N VAL A 79 6.24 18.80 4.78
CA VAL A 79 6.89 18.14 3.62
C VAL A 79 6.52 18.78 2.28
N GLY A 80 5.39 19.49 2.20
CA GLY A 80 4.98 20.23 1.02
C GLY A 80 5.90 21.41 0.69
N THR A 81 6.58 21.99 1.69
CA THR A 81 7.42 23.19 1.52
C THR A 81 8.88 22.97 1.89
N ASP A 82 9.16 22.18 2.93
CA ASP A 82 10.50 21.92 3.47
C ASP A 82 10.53 20.51 4.07
N PHE A 83 10.80 19.55 3.19
CA PHE A 83 10.90 18.13 3.46
C PHE A 83 12.04 17.80 4.45
N PRO A 84 13.28 18.33 4.28
CA PRO A 84 14.37 18.06 5.23
C PRO A 84 14.07 18.53 6.65
N ARG A 85 13.29 19.61 6.82
CA ARG A 85 12.86 20.05 8.14
C ARG A 85 11.79 19.15 8.75
N ALA A 86 10.91 18.56 7.93
CA ALA A 86 9.92 17.62 8.42
C ALA A 86 10.57 16.30 8.88
N PHE A 87 11.60 15.85 8.16
CA PHE A 87 12.38 14.65 8.45
C PHE A 87 13.87 14.99 8.55
N PRO A 88 14.38 15.39 9.74
CA PRO A 88 15.76 15.83 9.89
C PRO A 88 16.80 14.71 9.73
N SER A 89 16.41 13.47 10.00
CA SER A 89 17.25 12.27 9.86
C SER A 89 16.42 11.08 9.38
N ASP A 90 17.08 10.07 8.85
CA ASP A 90 16.48 8.78 8.54
C ASP A 90 16.33 7.90 9.80
N ALA A 91 15.74 6.71 9.64
CA ALA A 91 15.55 5.74 10.72
C ALA A 91 16.86 5.18 11.29
N ARG A 92 17.99 5.37 10.62
CA ARG A 92 19.35 5.00 11.08
C ARG A 92 20.09 6.20 11.69
N SER A 93 19.39 7.30 11.95
CA SER A 93 19.96 8.56 12.47
C SER A 93 20.97 9.22 11.53
N THR A 94 20.97 8.88 10.25
CA THR A 94 21.74 9.58 9.22
C THR A 94 21.03 10.89 8.91
N PRO A 95 21.70 12.06 9.01
CA PRO A 95 21.09 13.33 8.67
C PRO A 95 20.55 13.34 7.23
N PHE A 96 19.36 13.91 7.00
CA PHE A 96 18.68 13.91 5.70
C PHE A 96 19.59 14.40 4.57
N ALA A 97 20.33 15.49 4.82
CA ALA A 97 21.27 16.09 3.87
C ALA A 97 22.48 15.20 3.51
N GLN A 98 22.78 14.19 4.32
CA GLN A 98 23.87 13.24 4.08
C GLN A 98 23.41 12.02 3.26
N VAL A 99 22.11 11.81 3.08
CA VAL A 99 21.57 10.68 2.32
C VAL A 99 21.66 10.98 0.81
N PRO A 100 22.48 10.25 0.04
CA PRO A 100 22.76 10.58 -1.37
C PRO A 100 21.51 10.73 -2.25
N MET A 101 20.50 9.87 -2.10
CA MET A 101 19.30 9.89 -2.93
C MET A 101 18.33 11.04 -2.62
N LEU A 102 18.52 11.74 -1.48
CA LEU A 102 17.65 12.82 -1.00
C LEU A 102 18.23 14.22 -1.22
N LYS A 103 19.44 14.33 -1.79
CA LYS A 103 20.16 15.61 -1.95
C LYS A 103 19.36 16.68 -2.69
N ASP A 104 18.62 16.27 -3.72
CA ASP A 104 17.83 17.17 -4.57
C ASP A 104 16.34 17.23 -4.15
N ILE A 105 16.00 16.67 -2.99
CA ILE A 105 14.63 16.61 -2.48
C ILE A 105 14.44 17.71 -1.42
N HIS A 106 13.68 18.74 -1.78
CA HIS A 106 13.35 19.85 -0.88
C HIS A 106 11.89 19.87 -0.47
N LYS A 107 11.00 19.34 -1.31
CA LYS A 107 9.56 19.31 -1.10
C LYS A 107 8.93 18.04 -1.68
N LEU A 108 7.70 17.76 -1.27
CA LEU A 108 6.97 16.56 -1.67
C LEU A 108 6.82 16.43 -3.19
N THR A 109 6.70 17.54 -3.91
CA THR A 109 6.56 17.57 -5.37
C THR A 109 7.85 17.33 -6.15
N ASP A 110 8.99 17.15 -5.47
CA ASP A 110 10.25 16.72 -6.10
C ASP A 110 10.26 15.19 -6.32
N PHE A 111 9.35 14.45 -5.69
CA PHE A 111 9.10 13.03 -6.00
C PHE A 111 8.25 12.86 -7.25
N ASP A 112 8.46 11.77 -7.99
CA ASP A 112 7.71 11.45 -9.21
C ASP A 112 6.34 10.79 -8.92
N LEU A 113 6.21 10.14 -7.76
CA LEU A 113 5.03 9.37 -7.37
C LEU A 113 4.90 9.33 -5.85
N LEU A 114 3.70 9.59 -5.35
CA LEU A 114 3.33 9.34 -3.96
C LEU A 114 2.49 8.06 -3.87
N VAL A 115 2.90 7.16 -2.98
CA VAL A 115 2.16 5.93 -2.65
C VAL A 115 1.81 5.97 -1.17
N SER A 116 0.53 5.93 -0.82
CA SER A 116 0.10 5.73 0.58
C SER A 116 -0.56 4.36 0.72
N VAL A 117 -0.05 3.53 1.62
CA VAL A 117 -0.74 2.32 2.06
C VAL A 117 -1.22 2.59 3.47
N SER A 118 -2.54 2.65 3.68
CA SER A 118 -3.12 3.10 4.93
C SER A 118 -4.29 2.27 5.43
N ALA A 119 -4.50 2.27 6.75
CA ALA A 119 -5.65 1.62 7.38
C ALA A 119 -6.70 2.58 7.96
N GLY A 120 -6.39 3.87 8.03
CA GLY A 120 -7.14 4.83 8.84
C GLY A 120 -6.47 6.20 8.85
N TYR A 121 -6.40 6.80 10.04
CA TYR A 121 -5.89 8.16 10.26
C TYR A 121 -4.59 8.16 11.09
N PRO A 122 -3.59 8.98 10.73
CA PRO A 122 -3.50 9.69 9.45
C PRO A 122 -3.31 8.67 8.32
N GLY A 123 -3.84 8.95 7.12
CA GLY A 123 -3.67 8.04 6.00
C GLY A 123 -3.99 8.66 4.64
N SER A 124 -4.36 7.81 3.68
CA SER A 124 -4.52 8.20 2.28
C SER A 124 -5.45 9.40 2.09
N LYS A 125 -6.53 9.51 2.87
CA LYS A 125 -7.49 10.61 2.77
C LYS A 125 -6.85 11.96 3.10
N GLU A 126 -6.07 12.02 4.17
CA GLU A 126 -5.40 13.23 4.59
C GLU A 126 -4.27 13.59 3.61
N TRP A 127 -3.57 12.59 3.04
CA TRP A 127 -2.59 12.84 1.97
C TRP A 127 -3.22 13.42 0.70
N ILE A 128 -4.45 13.05 0.37
CA ILE A 128 -5.21 13.67 -0.73
C ILE A 128 -5.48 15.15 -0.43
N GLN A 129 -5.89 15.45 0.81
CA GLN A 129 -6.32 16.80 1.20
C GLN A 129 -5.14 17.76 1.42
N TYR A 130 -4.08 17.28 2.07
CA TYR A 130 -2.96 18.09 2.54
C TYR A 130 -1.62 17.81 1.85
N GLY A 131 -1.49 16.71 1.11
CA GLY A 131 -0.25 16.37 0.40
C GLY A 131 -0.30 16.69 -1.09
N VAL A 132 -1.34 16.22 -1.79
CA VAL A 132 -1.41 16.29 -3.26
C VAL A 132 -2.47 17.23 -3.82
N SER A 133 -3.10 18.03 -2.95
CA SER A 133 -4.04 19.05 -3.42
C SER A 133 -3.31 20.13 -4.24
N PRO A 134 -3.93 20.69 -5.29
CA PRO A 134 -3.26 21.67 -6.17
C PRO A 134 -2.68 22.87 -5.43
N THR A 135 -3.32 23.29 -4.35
CA THR A 135 -2.85 24.37 -3.47
C THR A 135 -1.54 24.00 -2.77
N MET A 136 -1.39 22.76 -2.35
CA MET A 136 -0.20 22.25 -1.65
C MET A 136 0.94 21.93 -2.62
N THR A 137 0.62 21.55 -3.86
CA THR A 137 1.63 21.22 -4.87
C THR A 137 2.07 22.42 -5.70
N GLY A 138 1.51 23.62 -5.45
CA GLY A 138 1.79 24.82 -6.25
C GLY A 138 1.35 24.66 -7.71
N GLY A 139 0.30 23.87 -7.95
CA GLY A 139 -0.21 23.53 -9.28
C GLY A 139 0.56 22.44 -10.01
N LYS A 140 1.69 21.93 -9.48
CA LYS A 140 2.42 20.80 -10.07
C LYS A 140 1.69 19.48 -9.76
N PRO A 141 1.20 18.72 -10.74
CA PRO A 141 0.55 17.44 -10.45
C PRO A 141 1.57 16.46 -9.85
N LEU A 142 1.25 15.89 -8.69
CA LEU A 142 1.98 14.77 -8.11
C LEU A 142 1.09 13.53 -8.21
N PRO A 143 1.41 12.56 -9.09
CA PRO A 143 0.66 11.31 -9.15
C PRO A 143 0.56 10.67 -7.78
N PHE A 144 -0.65 10.30 -7.38
CA PHE A 144 -0.92 9.70 -6.09
C PHE A 144 -1.69 8.40 -6.26
N VAL A 145 -1.21 7.33 -5.64
CA VAL A 145 -1.89 6.04 -5.59
C VAL A 145 -2.04 5.60 -4.14
N ALA A 146 -3.19 4.99 -3.84
CA ALA A 146 -3.52 4.54 -2.49
C ALA A 146 -3.69 3.01 -2.42
N GLY A 147 -3.25 2.41 -1.33
CA GLY A 147 -3.66 1.09 -0.87
C GLY A 147 -4.42 1.26 0.44
N ALA A 148 -5.61 0.68 0.55
CA ALA A 148 -6.49 0.93 1.68
C ALA A 148 -7.18 -0.34 2.17
N THR A 149 -7.53 -0.38 3.45
CA THR A 149 -8.37 -1.46 3.98
C THR A 149 -9.75 -1.46 3.33
N GLY A 150 -10.47 -2.57 3.42
CA GLY A 150 -11.84 -2.65 2.89
C GLY A 150 -12.76 -1.57 3.44
N VAL A 151 -12.58 -1.17 4.70
CA VAL A 151 -13.38 -0.13 5.35
C VAL A 151 -12.98 1.29 4.93
N GLN A 152 -11.71 1.53 4.59
CA GLN A 152 -11.23 2.84 4.15
C GLN A 152 -11.47 3.07 2.66
N THR A 153 -11.45 2.01 1.84
CA THR A 153 -11.57 2.09 0.37
C THR A 153 -12.75 2.94 -0.12
N PRO A 154 -14.00 2.76 0.38
CA PRO A 154 -15.15 3.56 -0.07
C PRO A 154 -14.97 5.07 0.13
N GLN A 155 -14.19 5.48 1.12
CA GLN A 155 -13.90 6.89 1.40
C GLN A 155 -12.94 7.49 0.37
N LEU A 156 -12.17 6.65 -0.33
CA LEU A 156 -11.17 7.06 -1.31
C LEU A 156 -11.73 7.07 -2.75
N ILE A 157 -12.73 6.22 -3.05
CA ILE A 157 -13.33 6.12 -4.40
C ILE A 157 -13.72 7.48 -5.01
N PRO A 158 -14.33 8.45 -4.29
CA PRO A 158 -14.69 9.75 -4.87
C PRO A 158 -13.51 10.55 -5.42
N TYR A 159 -12.29 10.26 -4.98
CA TYR A 159 -11.07 10.94 -5.42
C TYR A 159 -10.42 10.29 -6.64
N TYR A 160 -10.88 9.13 -7.08
CA TYR A 160 -10.38 8.43 -8.28
C TYR A 160 -11.31 8.66 -9.48
N PRO A 161 -10.80 8.92 -10.70
CA PRO A 161 -9.38 9.04 -11.07
C PRO A 161 -8.83 10.49 -10.96
N GLY A 162 -9.57 11.42 -10.35
CA GLY A 162 -9.25 12.85 -10.37
C GLY A 162 -8.01 13.23 -9.55
N GLN A 163 -8.07 13.05 -8.23
CA GLN A 163 -6.97 13.34 -7.30
C GLN A 163 -6.08 12.12 -7.02
N MET A 164 -6.52 10.93 -7.43
CA MET A 164 -5.76 9.67 -7.35
C MET A 164 -5.66 9.01 -8.71
N ALA A 165 -4.45 8.57 -9.07
CA ALA A 165 -4.20 7.78 -10.26
C ALA A 165 -4.62 6.30 -10.12
N GLY A 166 -4.85 5.81 -8.90
CA GLY A 166 -5.26 4.43 -8.64
C GLY A 166 -5.49 4.15 -7.16
N VAL A 167 -6.32 3.14 -6.88
CA VAL A 167 -6.59 2.65 -5.52
C VAL A 167 -6.63 1.13 -5.49
N LEU A 168 -5.89 0.53 -4.55
CA LEU A 168 -5.95 -0.90 -4.20
C LEU A 168 -6.81 -1.06 -2.97
N GLY A 169 -7.96 -1.72 -3.12
CA GLY A 169 -8.91 -1.93 -2.03
C GLY A 169 -8.82 -3.33 -1.42
N ALA A 170 -8.54 -3.38 -0.12
CA ALA A 170 -8.45 -4.60 0.68
C ALA A 170 -7.52 -5.68 0.09
N ILE A 171 -7.57 -6.88 0.65
CA ILE A 171 -6.75 -8.00 0.19
C ILE A 171 -6.98 -8.37 -1.29
N LYS A 172 -8.18 -8.13 -1.82
CA LYS A 172 -8.49 -8.38 -3.23
C LYS A 172 -7.66 -7.50 -4.16
N GLY A 173 -7.62 -6.19 -3.91
CA GLY A 173 -6.81 -5.26 -4.72
C GLY A 173 -5.31 -5.59 -4.63
N ALA A 174 -4.85 -6.02 -3.45
CA ALA A 174 -3.48 -6.52 -3.29
C ALA A 174 -3.21 -7.74 -4.19
N ALA A 175 -4.13 -8.71 -4.22
CA ALA A 175 -3.99 -9.95 -4.99
C ALA A 175 -4.00 -9.73 -6.51
N GLU A 176 -4.86 -8.83 -6.99
CA GLU A 176 -4.91 -8.46 -8.40
C GLU A 176 -3.62 -7.77 -8.85
N TYR A 177 -3.12 -6.81 -8.05
CA TYR A 177 -1.86 -6.13 -8.34
C TYR A 177 -0.66 -7.07 -8.30
N GLU A 178 -0.59 -7.93 -7.28
CA GLU A 178 0.42 -8.97 -7.12
C GLU A 178 0.45 -9.90 -8.34
N SER A 179 -0.73 -10.35 -8.81
CA SER A 179 -0.86 -11.17 -10.01
C SER A 179 -0.32 -10.47 -11.27
N LEU A 180 -0.59 -9.18 -11.45
CA LEU A 180 -0.11 -8.40 -12.59
C LEU A 180 1.42 -8.24 -12.57
N VAL A 181 1.98 -7.89 -11.41
CA VAL A 181 3.44 -7.75 -11.22
C VAL A 181 4.14 -9.09 -11.50
N ASN A 182 3.61 -10.17 -10.93
CA ASN A 182 4.14 -11.53 -11.11
C ASN A 182 4.05 -12.01 -12.55
N THR A 183 2.95 -11.72 -13.25
CA THR A 183 2.79 -12.06 -14.67
C THR A 183 3.84 -11.36 -15.51
N LYS A 184 4.08 -10.06 -15.24
CA LYS A 184 5.15 -9.32 -15.91
C LYS A 184 6.53 -9.89 -15.60
N LEU A 185 6.80 -10.28 -14.35
CA LEU A 185 8.07 -10.90 -13.98
C LEU A 185 8.32 -12.23 -14.73
N ARG A 186 7.31 -13.11 -14.81
CA ARG A 186 7.41 -14.37 -15.58
C ARG A 186 7.69 -14.13 -17.07
N SER A 187 7.17 -13.04 -17.62
CA SER A 187 7.44 -12.68 -19.03
C SER A 187 8.87 -12.21 -19.27
N MET A 188 9.55 -11.71 -18.23
CA MET A 188 10.93 -11.22 -18.32
C MET A 188 11.97 -12.29 -17.98
N ASP A 189 11.61 -13.25 -17.11
CA ASP A 189 12.48 -14.33 -16.67
C ASP A 189 11.65 -15.60 -16.38
N SER A 190 11.27 -16.31 -17.45
CA SER A 190 10.30 -17.41 -17.39
C SER A 190 10.76 -18.64 -16.62
N GLY A 191 12.06 -18.75 -16.31
CA GLY A 191 12.63 -19.87 -15.56
C GLY A 191 12.72 -19.66 -14.05
N LYS A 192 12.55 -18.42 -13.56
CA LYS A 192 12.77 -18.11 -12.15
C LYS A 192 11.47 -18.25 -11.34
N PRO A 193 11.43 -19.13 -10.32
CA PRO A 193 10.26 -19.24 -9.47
C PRO A 193 10.05 -17.93 -8.69
N ILE A 194 8.80 -17.49 -8.63
CA ILE A 194 8.40 -16.33 -7.83
C ILE A 194 8.36 -16.77 -6.36
N ALA A 195 9.09 -16.06 -5.49
CA ALA A 195 9.13 -16.37 -4.07
C ALA A 195 7.72 -16.32 -3.44
N PRO A 196 7.38 -17.21 -2.49
CA PRO A 196 6.04 -17.26 -1.88
C PRO A 196 5.56 -15.95 -1.25
N LYS A 197 6.49 -15.13 -0.74
CA LYS A 197 6.20 -13.80 -0.18
C LYS A 197 5.57 -12.81 -1.17
N PHE A 198 5.82 -12.98 -2.47
CA PHE A 198 5.20 -12.20 -3.53
C PHE A 198 3.92 -12.86 -4.06
N GLN A 199 3.36 -13.83 -3.35
CA GLN A 199 2.10 -14.51 -3.70
C GLN A 199 1.14 -14.53 -2.50
N GLU A 200 1.45 -13.77 -1.44
CA GLU A 200 0.77 -13.87 -0.17
C GLU A 200 -0.65 -13.29 -0.25
N ALA A 201 -0.86 -12.24 -1.05
CA ALA A 201 -2.21 -11.73 -1.29
C ALA A 201 -3.08 -12.74 -2.02
N GLN A 202 -2.55 -13.34 -3.09
CA GLN A 202 -3.25 -14.37 -3.87
C GLN A 202 -3.58 -15.60 -2.99
N ARG A 203 -2.66 -16.00 -2.10
CA ARG A 203 -2.92 -17.11 -1.14
C ARG A 203 -4.05 -16.78 -0.17
N ARG A 204 -4.13 -15.55 0.33
CA ARG A 204 -5.17 -15.10 1.26
C ARG A 204 -6.57 -14.99 0.63
N MET A 205 -6.65 -14.97 -0.70
CA MET A 205 -7.95 -15.04 -1.40
C MET A 205 -8.60 -16.43 -1.33
N ALA A 206 -7.83 -17.51 -1.15
CA ALA A 206 -8.38 -18.87 -1.18
C ALA A 206 -9.35 -19.15 -0.01
N PRO A 207 -9.02 -18.83 1.26
CA PRO A 207 -9.97 -18.94 2.37
C PRO A 207 -11.22 -18.08 2.16
N GLN A 208 -11.06 -16.88 1.60
CA GLN A 208 -12.17 -15.99 1.31
C GLN A 208 -13.12 -16.61 0.28
N LEU A 209 -12.60 -17.18 -0.81
CA LEU A 209 -13.41 -17.87 -1.81
C LEU A 209 -14.20 -19.04 -1.20
N VAL A 210 -13.54 -19.90 -0.43
CA VAL A 210 -14.19 -21.07 0.19
C VAL A 210 -15.30 -20.65 1.14
N ALA A 211 -15.04 -19.64 1.99
CA ALA A 211 -16.05 -19.11 2.91
C ALA A 211 -17.27 -18.55 2.16
N HIS A 212 -17.06 -17.79 1.08
CA HIS A 212 -18.15 -17.24 0.29
C HIS A 212 -18.95 -18.34 -0.42
N VAL A 213 -18.28 -19.33 -1.02
CA VAL A 213 -18.96 -20.47 -1.67
C VAL A 213 -19.76 -21.28 -0.66
N LEU A 214 -19.20 -21.53 0.53
CA LEU A 214 -19.90 -22.22 1.61
C LEU A 214 -21.15 -21.45 2.04
N MET A 215 -21.02 -20.13 2.28
CA MET A 215 -22.17 -19.27 2.65
C MET A 215 -23.27 -19.29 1.60
N VAL A 216 -22.92 -19.14 0.31
CA VAL A 216 -23.88 -19.25 -0.79
C VAL A 216 -24.53 -20.63 -0.82
N GLY A 217 -23.75 -21.70 -0.65
CA GLY A 217 -24.26 -23.06 -0.56
C GLY A 217 -25.26 -23.26 0.57
N LEU A 218 -24.96 -22.75 1.77
CA LEU A 218 -25.85 -22.79 2.93
C LEU A 218 -27.14 -22.01 2.69
N ILE A 219 -27.07 -20.85 2.04
CA ILE A 219 -28.25 -20.06 1.66
C ILE A 219 -29.12 -20.84 0.67
N VAL A 220 -28.52 -21.45 -0.36
CA VAL A 220 -29.25 -22.24 -1.35
C VAL A 220 -29.92 -23.45 -0.70
N VAL A 221 -29.20 -24.21 0.13
CA VAL A 221 -29.76 -25.36 0.85
C VAL A 221 -30.89 -24.93 1.78
N GLY A 222 -30.71 -23.83 2.53
CA GLY A 222 -31.74 -23.27 3.40
C GLY A 222 -33.01 -22.90 2.62
N ASN A 223 -32.86 -22.24 1.47
CA ASN A 223 -33.98 -21.91 0.59
C ASN A 223 -34.68 -23.16 0.05
N VAL A 224 -33.94 -24.17 -0.40
CA VAL A 224 -34.51 -25.44 -0.88
C VAL A 224 -35.34 -26.13 0.21
N ILE A 225 -34.80 -26.21 1.44
CA ILE A 225 -35.52 -26.80 2.59
C ILE A 225 -36.79 -26.00 2.90
N TYR A 226 -36.71 -24.67 2.92
CA TYR A 226 -37.85 -23.78 3.17
C TYR A 226 -38.99 -24.00 2.16
N PHE A 227 -38.68 -24.02 0.86
CA PHE A 227 -39.71 -24.22 -0.18
C PHE A 227 -40.25 -25.66 -0.21
N ALA A 228 -39.41 -26.66 0.04
CA ALA A 228 -39.85 -28.05 0.17
C ALA A 228 -40.78 -28.25 1.38
N GLY A 229 -40.49 -27.60 2.51
CA GLY A 229 -41.34 -27.61 3.70
C GLY A 229 -42.69 -26.92 3.47
N ARG A 230 -42.70 -25.77 2.77
CA ARG A 230 -43.93 -25.02 2.45
C ARG A 230 -44.89 -25.80 1.54
N ARG A 231 -44.38 -26.58 0.58
CA ARG A 231 -45.22 -27.46 -0.27
C ARG A 231 -45.90 -28.59 0.51
N LYS A 232 -45.27 -29.09 1.58
CA LYS A 232 -45.87 -30.12 2.44
C LYS A 232 -46.95 -29.57 3.37
N GLY A 233 -46.82 -28.32 3.83
CA GLY A 233 -47.81 -27.66 4.69
C GLY A 233 -49.05 -27.11 3.99
N ALA A 234 -49.05 -26.99 2.65
CA ALA A 234 -50.20 -26.52 1.86
C ALA A 234 -51.14 -27.67 1.40
N HIS A 235 -50.76 -28.92 1.68
CA HIS A 235 -51.54 -30.14 1.38
C HIS A 235 -52.06 -30.86 2.63
N ALA A 236 -51.96 -30.23 3.80
CA ALA A 236 -52.58 -30.64 5.06
C ALA A 236 -53.66 -29.62 5.43
#